data_AF-A0A0E2HEL5-F1
#
_entry.id   AF-A0A0E2HEL5-F1
#
_cell.length_a   1.000
_cell.length_b   1.000
_cell.length_c   1.000
_cell.angle_alpha   90.00
_cell.angle_beta   90.00
_cell.angle_gamma   90.00
#
_symmetry.space_group_name_H-M   'P 1'
#
loop_
_entity.id
_entity.type
_entity.pdbx_description
1 polymer ?
#
loop_
_entity_poly.entity_id
_entity_poly.type
_entity_poly.pdbx_seq_one_letter_code
_entity_poly.pdbx_strand_id
1 'polypeptide(L)'
;MAIKNGKDYLYLIWKCTSNRRQYIVGQLTKNGQYEFQYGGEIKDAIKVGFKPLVSFEKLGNVYKCEELFPVFSSRLPDKKRKDIKKILEKYKLEEYDSYELLKRSGAKLPIDNLQFIDPILDFEDEFEKKFYVAGVRHYLGCEGEKCTETLLVTRGDEVFLEQEKNNQYDKNAIRVVNEQRKLLGYVPRYYAQAFNKFIEEKRIRECHVVNVEKENCCDECICVLLKINELKD
;
A
#
# COMPACT_ATOMS: atom_id res chain seq x y z
N MET A 1 10.63 -6.91 5.64
CA MET A 1 10.87 -5.57 5.05
C MET A 1 10.96 -5.63 3.51
N ALA A 2 10.99 -4.49 2.81
CA ALA A 2 11.19 -4.44 1.36
C ALA A 2 12.66 -4.53 0.91
N ILE A 3 13.60 -4.64 1.84
CA ILE A 3 15.01 -4.85 1.50
C ILE A 3 15.23 -6.34 1.26
N LYS A 4 15.89 -6.69 0.16
CA LYS A 4 16.29 -8.07 -0.15
C LYS A 4 17.59 -8.07 -0.95
N ASN A 5 18.57 -8.87 -0.53
CA ASN A 5 19.88 -8.98 -1.19
C ASN A 5 20.58 -7.61 -1.37
N GLY A 6 20.51 -6.74 -0.36
CA GLY A 6 21.12 -5.40 -0.38
C GLY A 6 20.40 -4.37 -1.25
N LYS A 7 19.26 -4.71 -1.86
CA LYS A 7 18.45 -3.78 -2.64
C LYS A 7 17.16 -3.43 -1.90
N ASP A 8 16.76 -2.16 -1.95
CA ASP A 8 15.45 -1.71 -1.48
C ASP A 8 14.47 -1.68 -2.65
N TYR A 9 13.22 -2.11 -2.42
CA TYR A 9 12.21 -2.28 -3.46
C TYR A 9 10.95 -1.48 -3.15
N LEU A 10 10.29 -1.01 -4.21
CA LEU A 10 8.94 -0.48 -4.18
C LEU A 10 8.13 -1.10 -5.32
N TYR A 11 6.90 -1.47 -5.06
CA TYR A 11 5.95 -1.87 -6.10
C TYR A 11 5.18 -0.66 -6.61
N LEU A 12 5.07 -0.55 -7.94
CA LEU A 12 4.15 0.35 -8.59
C LEU A 12 2.80 -0.36 -8.75
N ILE A 13 1.79 0.14 -8.06
CA ILE A 13 0.43 -0.34 -8.12
C ILE A 13 -0.39 0.56 -9.04
N TRP A 14 -1.20 -0.05 -9.90
CA TRP A 14 -2.24 0.62 -10.65
C TRP A 14 -3.62 0.15 -10.18
N LYS A 15 -4.48 1.09 -9.76
CA LYS A 15 -5.88 0.83 -9.43
C LYS A 15 -6.74 1.00 -10.68
N CYS A 16 -7.26 -0.09 -11.21
CA CYS A 16 -8.10 -0.05 -12.41
C CYS A 16 -9.42 0.69 -12.11
N THR A 17 -9.83 1.58 -13.01
CA THR A 17 -11.05 2.37 -12.81
C THR A 17 -12.33 1.56 -12.97
N SER A 18 -12.33 0.58 -13.89
CA SER A 18 -13.53 -0.21 -14.24
C SER A 18 -13.90 -1.25 -13.19
N ASN A 19 -12.90 -1.98 -12.65
CA ASN A 19 -13.13 -3.07 -11.68
C ASN A 19 -12.56 -2.78 -10.29
N ARG A 20 -11.95 -1.60 -10.08
CA ARG A 20 -11.36 -1.14 -8.81
C ARG A 20 -10.22 -2.04 -8.27
N ARG A 21 -9.81 -3.08 -8.99
CA ARG A 21 -8.72 -3.99 -8.62
C ARG A 21 -7.39 -3.25 -8.70
N GLN A 22 -6.56 -3.51 -7.70
CA GLN A 22 -5.17 -3.06 -7.63
C GLN A 22 -4.27 -4.11 -8.28
N TYR A 23 -3.51 -3.70 -9.29
CA TYR A 23 -2.56 -4.52 -10.03
C TYR A 23 -1.13 -4.07 -9.69
N ILE A 24 -0.26 -5.02 -9.34
CA ILE A 24 1.18 -4.74 -9.29
C ILE A 24 1.66 -4.67 -10.75
N VAL A 25 2.03 -3.50 -11.25
CA VAL A 25 2.40 -3.31 -12.66
C VAL A 25 3.91 -3.16 -12.86
N GLY A 26 4.66 -2.81 -11.83
CA GLY A 26 6.11 -2.68 -11.92
C GLY A 26 6.78 -2.66 -10.57
N GLN A 27 8.11 -2.63 -10.61
CA GLN A 27 8.96 -2.49 -9.44
C GLN A 27 10.02 -1.42 -9.70
N LEU A 28 10.23 -0.57 -8.70
CA LEU A 28 11.35 0.35 -8.59
C LEU A 28 12.30 -0.22 -7.53
N THR A 29 13.59 -0.28 -7.85
CA THR A 29 14.62 -0.80 -6.97
C THR A 29 15.72 0.23 -6.80
N LYS A 30 16.24 0.39 -5.59
CA LYS A 30 17.38 1.27 -5.27
C LYS A 30 18.54 0.44 -4.73
N ASN A 31 19.69 0.51 -5.42
CA ASN A 31 20.97 -0.06 -4.99
C ASN A 31 22.12 0.68 -5.69
N GLY A 32 22.59 1.77 -5.08
CA GLY A 32 23.49 2.73 -5.72
C GLY A 32 22.78 3.59 -6.76
N GLN A 33 22.18 2.97 -7.76
CA GLN A 33 21.33 3.58 -8.79
C GLN A 33 19.86 3.15 -8.65
N TYR A 34 18.97 3.80 -9.41
CA TYR A 34 17.56 3.43 -9.54
C TYR A 34 17.35 2.51 -10.75
N GLU A 35 16.62 1.43 -10.55
CA GLU A 35 16.20 0.51 -11.60
C GLU A 35 14.66 0.41 -11.61
N PHE A 36 14.01 0.64 -12.75
CA PHE A 36 12.58 0.40 -12.93
C PHE A 36 12.34 -0.67 -13.99
N GLN A 37 11.42 -1.59 -13.71
CA GLN A 37 10.95 -2.55 -14.69
C GLN A 37 9.48 -2.88 -14.47
N TYR A 38 8.77 -3.19 -15.55
CA TYR A 38 7.44 -3.78 -15.44
C TYR A 38 7.52 -5.20 -14.90
N GLY A 39 6.45 -5.63 -14.23
CA GLY A 39 6.42 -6.94 -13.57
C GLY A 39 5.06 -7.23 -12.95
N GLY A 40 5.01 -8.29 -12.14
CA GLY A 40 3.79 -8.72 -11.46
C GLY A 40 2.67 -9.05 -12.44
N GLU A 41 1.61 -8.27 -12.39
CA GLU A 41 0.35 -8.46 -13.10
C GLU A 41 0.21 -7.56 -14.34
N ILE A 42 1.31 -7.00 -14.84
CA ILE A 42 1.30 -6.06 -15.98
C ILE A 42 0.49 -6.55 -17.19
N LYS A 43 0.61 -7.84 -17.55
CA LYS A 43 -0.12 -8.43 -18.68
C LYS A 43 -1.63 -8.40 -18.48
N ASP A 44 -2.10 -8.68 -17.26
CA ASP A 44 -3.52 -8.67 -16.93
C ASP A 44 -4.04 -7.24 -16.78
N ALA A 45 -3.23 -6.34 -16.23
CA ALA A 45 -3.54 -4.92 -16.15
C ALA A 45 -3.77 -4.32 -17.55
N ILE A 46 -2.95 -4.67 -18.54
CA ILE A 46 -3.10 -4.19 -19.93
C ILE A 46 -4.42 -4.66 -20.54
N LYS A 47 -4.81 -5.92 -20.32
CA LYS A 47 -6.09 -6.47 -20.82
C LYS A 47 -7.30 -5.67 -20.34
N VAL A 48 -7.21 -5.06 -19.15
CA VAL A 48 -8.28 -4.26 -18.55
C VAL A 48 -8.03 -2.75 -18.65
N GLY A 49 -7.09 -2.32 -19.50
CA GLY A 49 -6.92 -0.93 -19.91
C GLY A 49 -5.73 -0.18 -19.32
N PHE A 50 -4.79 -0.86 -18.65
CA PHE A 50 -3.52 -0.22 -18.27
C PHE A 50 -2.71 0.14 -19.51
N LYS A 51 -2.12 1.34 -19.52
CA LYS A 51 -1.20 1.79 -20.55
C LYS A 51 0.20 1.95 -19.94
N PRO A 52 1.27 1.45 -20.60
CA PRO A 52 2.63 1.71 -20.16
C PRO A 52 2.89 3.22 -20.00
N LEU A 53 3.80 3.55 -19.09
CA LEU A 53 4.20 4.92 -18.84
C LEU A 53 4.99 5.40 -20.06
N VAL A 54 4.77 6.63 -20.49
CA VAL A 54 5.41 7.20 -21.69
C VAL A 54 6.93 7.13 -21.62
N SER A 55 7.51 7.34 -20.44
CA SER A 55 8.97 7.24 -20.25
C SER A 55 9.52 5.81 -20.30
N PHE A 56 8.65 4.79 -20.30
CA PHE A 56 8.99 3.37 -20.19
C PHE A 56 8.15 2.51 -21.16
N GLU A 57 8.18 2.81 -22.46
CA GLU A 57 7.30 2.16 -23.44
C GLU A 57 7.54 0.64 -23.60
N LYS A 58 8.80 0.20 -23.46
CA LYS A 58 9.20 -1.20 -23.63
C LYS A 58 9.01 -1.97 -22.32
N LEU A 59 8.02 -2.87 -22.30
CA LEU A 59 7.65 -3.66 -21.11
C LEU A 59 8.75 -4.61 -20.62
N GLY A 60 9.58 -5.13 -21.53
CA GLY A 60 10.65 -6.09 -21.19
C GLY A 60 11.96 -5.46 -20.72
N ASN A 61 12.05 -4.12 -20.71
CA ASN A 61 13.29 -3.43 -20.39
C ASN A 61 13.45 -3.22 -18.88
N VAL A 62 14.71 -3.24 -18.44
CA VAL A 62 15.13 -2.68 -17.15
C VAL A 62 15.70 -1.29 -17.41
N TYR A 63 14.98 -0.27 -16.97
CA TYR A 63 15.40 1.12 -17.07
C TYR A 63 16.29 1.46 -15.88
N LYS A 64 17.35 2.23 -16.12
CA LYS A 64 18.35 2.57 -15.10
C LYS A 64 18.63 4.07 -15.10
N CYS A 65 18.81 4.65 -13.92
CA CYS A 65 19.17 6.05 -13.76
C CYS A 65 19.89 6.26 -12.43
N GLU A 66 20.90 7.14 -12.39
CA GLU A 66 21.59 7.52 -11.15
C GLU A 66 20.66 8.29 -10.19
N GLU A 67 19.73 9.07 -10.75
CA GLU A 67 18.73 9.82 -10.00
C GLU A 67 17.35 9.18 -10.12
N LEU A 68 16.43 9.55 -9.20
CA LEU A 68 15.06 9.07 -9.28
C LEU A 68 14.40 9.58 -10.57
N PHE A 69 13.85 8.66 -11.36
CA PHE A 69 13.25 8.98 -12.66
C PHE A 69 12.28 10.17 -12.58
N PRO A 70 12.34 11.14 -13.52
CA PRO A 70 11.46 12.32 -13.52
C PRO A 70 9.96 12.03 -13.43
N VAL A 71 9.51 10.94 -14.06
CA VAL A 71 8.10 10.47 -14.01
C VAL A 71 7.65 10.02 -12.60
N PHE A 72 8.59 9.73 -11.71
CA PHE A 72 8.34 9.39 -10.32
C PHE A 72 8.62 10.56 -9.39
N SER A 73 9.72 11.29 -9.57
CA SER A 73 10.05 12.44 -8.72
C SER A 73 9.06 13.60 -8.88
N SER A 74 8.47 13.79 -10.07
CA SER A 74 7.40 14.78 -10.31
C SER A 74 6.11 14.52 -9.51
N ARG A 75 5.95 13.33 -8.93
CA ARG A 75 4.82 13.00 -8.03
C ARG A 75 5.05 13.49 -6.61
N LEU A 76 6.28 13.87 -6.27
CA LEU A 76 6.68 14.30 -4.94
C LEU A 76 6.54 15.82 -4.80
N PRO A 77 6.26 16.31 -3.59
CA PRO A 77 6.38 17.72 -3.27
C PRO A 77 7.80 18.23 -3.59
N ASP A 78 7.88 19.44 -4.18
CA ASP A 78 9.16 20.09 -4.46
C ASP A 78 9.94 20.37 -3.15
N LYS A 79 11.24 20.09 -3.15
CA LYS A 79 12.14 20.33 -2.02
C LYS A 79 12.19 21.79 -1.56
N LYS A 80 11.88 22.75 -2.45
CA LYS A 80 11.85 24.20 -2.20
C LYS A 80 10.48 24.71 -1.73
N ARG A 81 9.47 23.84 -1.62
CA ARG A 81 8.13 24.21 -1.17
C ARG A 81 8.18 24.80 0.25
N LYS A 82 7.48 25.91 0.50
CA LYS A 82 7.54 26.65 1.77
C LYS A 82 7.21 25.80 3.01
N ASP A 83 6.27 24.87 2.89
CA ASP A 83 5.80 23.97 3.94
C ASP A 83 6.41 22.55 3.83
N ILE A 84 7.52 22.37 3.10
CA ILE A 84 8.14 21.04 2.93
C ILE A 84 8.46 20.36 4.26
N LYS A 85 8.93 21.11 5.27
CA LYS A 85 9.25 20.59 6.60
C LYS A 85 8.04 19.90 7.27
N LYS A 86 6.85 20.51 7.19
CA LYS A 86 5.61 19.92 7.73
C LYS A 86 5.24 18.63 7.03
N ILE A 87 5.49 18.55 5.72
CA ILE A 87 5.24 17.34 4.93
C ILE A 87 6.22 16.23 5.34
N LEU A 88 7.50 16.55 5.51
CA LEU A 88 8.51 15.60 5.96
C LEU A 88 8.18 15.08 7.37
N GLU A 89 7.78 15.95 8.30
CA GLU A 89 7.31 15.57 9.65
C GLU A 89 6.13 14.59 9.60
N LYS A 90 5.13 14.82 8.73
CA LYS A 90 4.00 13.88 8.51
C LYS A 90 4.48 12.47 8.17
N TYR A 91 5.55 12.36 7.39
CA TYR A 91 6.15 11.09 7.00
C TYR A 91 7.36 10.70 7.87
N LYS A 92 7.60 11.37 9.00
CA LYS A 92 8.71 11.12 9.93
C LYS A 92 10.10 11.18 9.28
N LEU A 93 10.30 12.15 8.40
CA LEU A 93 11.56 12.43 7.72
C LEU A 93 12.20 13.68 8.30
N GLU A 94 13.49 13.59 8.64
CA GLU A 94 14.27 14.74 9.13
C GLU A 94 14.78 15.60 7.95
N GLU A 95 15.22 14.94 6.89
CA GLU A 95 15.72 15.56 5.66
C GLU A 95 14.95 15.08 4.43
N TYR A 96 15.06 15.85 3.35
CA TYR A 96 14.43 15.51 2.09
C TYR A 96 15.18 14.36 1.40
N ASP A 97 14.63 13.15 1.47
CA ASP A 97 15.01 12.02 0.63
C ASP A 97 13.84 11.66 -0.30
N SER A 98 14.05 11.84 -1.60
CA SER A 98 13.02 11.57 -2.60
C SER A 98 12.53 10.12 -2.61
N TYR A 99 13.42 9.15 -2.40
CA TYR A 99 13.05 7.73 -2.40
C TYR A 99 12.28 7.37 -1.13
N GLU A 100 12.74 7.82 0.03
CA GLU A 100 12.05 7.54 1.28
C GLU A 100 10.69 8.26 1.34
N LEU A 101 10.59 9.47 0.79
CA LEU A 101 9.31 10.16 0.66
C LEU A 101 8.37 9.43 -0.30
N LEU A 102 8.87 8.91 -1.43
CA LEU A 102 8.10 8.07 -2.35
C LEU A 102 7.57 6.81 -1.63
N LYS A 103 8.44 6.14 -0.88
CA LYS A 103 8.15 4.92 -0.10
C LYS A 103 7.07 5.13 0.96
N ARG A 104 7.18 6.22 1.74
CA ARG A 104 6.25 6.49 2.85
C ARG A 104 4.94 7.15 2.44
N SER A 105 4.96 7.99 1.42
CA SER A 105 3.75 8.69 0.94
C SER A 105 2.95 7.89 -0.08
N GLY A 106 3.60 6.94 -0.76
CA GLY A 106 3.04 6.23 -1.91
C GLY A 106 2.82 7.11 -3.15
N ALA A 107 3.12 8.42 -3.07
CA ALA A 107 3.12 9.39 -4.16
C ALA A 107 1.91 9.30 -5.11
N LYS A 108 0.71 9.17 -4.53
CA LYS A 108 -0.56 9.23 -5.24
C LYS A 108 -0.78 10.63 -5.80
N LEU A 109 -1.34 10.70 -7.00
CA LEU A 109 -1.81 11.95 -7.60
C LEU A 109 -3.32 11.89 -7.86
N PRO A 110 -4.05 13.01 -7.77
CA PRO A 110 -5.47 13.05 -8.14
C PRO A 110 -5.76 12.79 -9.63
N ILE A 111 -4.74 12.95 -10.48
CA ILE A 111 -4.86 12.88 -11.95
C ILE A 111 -4.61 11.48 -12.52
N ASP A 112 -4.19 10.52 -11.68
CA ASP A 112 -4.01 9.14 -12.11
C ASP A 112 -4.39 8.14 -11.01
N ASN A 113 -4.17 6.86 -11.27
CA ASN A 113 -4.50 5.77 -10.35
C ASN A 113 -3.26 4.96 -9.96
N LEU A 114 -2.12 5.63 -9.85
CA LEU A 114 -0.85 4.99 -9.50
C LEU A 114 -0.48 5.25 -8.04
N GLN A 115 0.16 4.25 -7.43
CA GLN A 115 0.64 4.33 -6.06
C GLN A 115 1.91 3.48 -5.92
N PHE A 116 2.88 3.98 -5.16
CA PHE A 116 4.01 3.18 -4.68
C PHE A 116 3.67 2.50 -3.35
N ILE A 117 4.05 1.23 -3.25
CA ILE A 117 3.87 0.41 -2.06
C ILE A 117 5.22 -0.17 -1.65
N ASP A 118 5.52 -0.10 -0.36
CA ASP A 118 6.60 -0.81 0.31
C ASP A 118 6.24 -2.31 0.45
N PRO A 119 6.78 -3.23 -0.36
CA PRO A 119 6.41 -4.64 -0.32
C PRO A 119 6.89 -5.34 0.97
N ILE A 120 6.40 -6.56 1.16
CA ILE A 120 6.89 -7.47 2.20
C ILE A 120 7.65 -8.58 1.47
N LEU A 121 8.98 -8.48 1.46
CA LEU A 121 9.87 -9.42 0.76
C LEU A 121 10.60 -10.35 1.71
N ASP A 122 10.90 -9.85 2.90
CA ASP A 122 11.40 -10.65 4.02
C ASP A 122 10.23 -11.11 4.88
N PHE A 123 10.23 -12.42 5.16
CA PHE A 123 9.20 -13.12 5.92
C PHE A 123 9.75 -13.71 7.21
N GLU A 124 11.03 -13.59 7.53
CA GLU A 124 11.62 -14.30 8.68
C GLU A 124 11.57 -13.44 9.93
N ASP A 125 12.02 -12.18 9.86
CA ASP A 125 12.12 -11.29 11.02
C ASP A 125 10.77 -10.81 11.59
N GLU A 126 10.79 -10.35 12.84
CA GLU A 126 9.68 -9.56 13.39
C GLU A 126 9.64 -8.15 12.77
N PHE A 127 8.43 -7.64 12.55
CA PHE A 127 8.25 -6.28 12.04
C PHE A 127 6.85 -5.73 12.30
N GLU A 128 6.73 -4.41 12.14
CA GLU A 128 5.44 -3.73 12.14
C GLU A 128 5.06 -3.27 10.73
N LYS A 129 3.77 -3.37 10.39
CA LYS A 129 3.26 -2.89 9.11
C LYS A 129 2.00 -2.05 9.30
N LYS A 130 2.03 -0.85 8.74
CA LYS A 130 0.85 0.02 8.61
C LYS A 130 0.21 -0.16 7.25
N PHE A 131 -1.12 -0.21 7.23
CA PHE A 131 -1.88 -0.20 5.99
C PHE A 131 -3.25 0.44 6.20
N TYR A 132 -3.78 1.05 5.14
CA TYR A 132 -5.15 1.54 5.12
C TYR A 132 -6.11 0.40 4.76
N VAL A 133 -7.20 0.27 5.51
CA VAL A 133 -8.24 -0.73 5.25
C VAL A 133 -8.90 -0.41 3.90
N ALA A 134 -8.96 -1.40 3.02
CA ALA A 134 -9.54 -1.26 1.69
C ALA A 134 -11.06 -1.43 1.74
N GLY A 135 -11.78 -0.66 0.93
CA GLY A 135 -13.23 -0.85 0.71
C GLY A 135 -14.13 -0.37 1.85
N VAL A 136 -13.61 0.39 2.83
CA VAL A 136 -14.36 0.85 4.01
C VAL A 136 -15.71 1.48 3.69
N ARG A 137 -15.77 2.27 2.61
CA ARG A 137 -17.00 2.95 2.15
C ARG A 137 -18.20 2.03 1.93
N HIS A 138 -17.97 0.74 1.67
CA HIS A 138 -19.03 -0.23 1.37
C HIS A 138 -19.60 -0.93 2.62
N TYR A 139 -18.89 -0.87 3.76
CA TYR A 139 -19.22 -1.72 4.91
C TYR A 139 -19.60 -0.92 6.16
N LEU A 140 -19.19 0.34 6.22
CA LEU A 140 -19.51 1.22 7.34
C LEU A 140 -20.72 2.10 7.09
N GLY A 141 -21.48 1.91 6.01
CA GLY A 141 -22.72 2.66 5.75
C GLY A 141 -22.53 4.17 5.48
N CYS A 142 -21.28 4.62 5.30
CA CYS A 142 -21.01 6.00 4.92
C CYS A 142 -21.17 6.26 3.43
N GLU A 143 -21.04 5.22 2.59
CA GLU A 143 -21.04 5.26 1.11
C GLU A 143 -20.03 6.25 0.48
N GLY A 144 -19.14 6.83 1.30
CA GLY A 144 -18.22 7.89 0.88
C GLY A 144 -18.67 9.31 1.22
N GLU A 145 -19.87 9.49 1.76
CA GLU A 145 -20.51 10.80 1.93
C GLU A 145 -20.83 11.11 3.40
N LYS A 146 -21.18 10.10 4.21
CA LYS A 146 -21.63 10.26 5.61
C LYS A 146 -20.61 9.80 6.65
N CYS A 147 -19.33 10.00 6.38
CA CYS A 147 -18.22 9.41 7.16
C CYS A 147 -18.22 9.79 8.65
N THR A 148 -18.77 10.95 9.01
CA THR A 148 -18.83 11.43 10.40
C THR A 148 -19.86 10.69 11.26
N GLU A 149 -20.95 10.21 10.65
CA GLU A 149 -22.13 9.71 11.36
C GLU A 149 -22.11 8.18 11.56
N THR A 150 -21.26 7.45 10.82
CA THR A 150 -21.39 5.98 10.71
C THR A 150 -20.20 5.18 11.23
N LEU A 151 -19.05 5.82 11.47
CA LEU A 151 -17.83 5.16 11.96
C LEU A 151 -17.83 5.04 13.49
N LEU A 152 -18.19 3.84 13.97
CA LEU A 152 -18.02 3.37 15.35
C LEU A 152 -16.58 2.97 15.70
N VAL A 153 -15.64 3.10 14.76
CA VAL A 153 -14.23 2.71 14.94
C VAL A 153 -13.43 3.89 15.45
N THR A 154 -12.64 3.67 16.50
CA THR A 154 -11.76 4.67 17.10
C THR A 154 -10.30 4.24 17.10
N ARG A 155 -9.39 5.20 17.30
CA ARG A 155 -7.96 4.90 17.44
C ARG A 155 -7.76 4.09 18.72
N GLY A 156 -7.02 2.99 18.60
CA GLY A 156 -6.75 2.04 19.68
C GLY A 156 -7.60 0.79 19.62
N ASP A 157 -8.71 0.79 18.87
CA ASP A 157 -9.58 -0.39 18.72
C ASP A 157 -8.79 -1.58 18.17
N GLU A 158 -8.96 -2.73 18.81
CA GLU A 158 -8.46 -3.99 18.28
C GLU A 158 -9.29 -4.43 17.07
N VAL A 159 -8.60 -4.94 16.06
CA VAL A 159 -9.23 -5.48 14.86
C VAL A 159 -8.62 -6.84 14.53
N PHE A 160 -9.40 -7.70 13.90
CA PHE A 160 -9.02 -9.08 13.62
C PHE A 160 -8.98 -9.30 12.11
N LEU A 161 -8.04 -10.14 11.68
CA LEU A 161 -7.88 -10.55 10.29
C LEU A 161 -8.49 -11.94 10.07
N GLU A 162 -9.44 -12.06 9.15
CA GLU A 162 -10.12 -13.31 8.82
C GLU A 162 -9.92 -13.66 7.34
N GLN A 163 -9.39 -14.85 7.05
CA GLN A 163 -9.24 -15.33 5.68
C GLN A 163 -10.62 -15.60 5.05
N GLU A 164 -10.86 -15.11 3.84
CA GLU A 164 -12.07 -15.36 3.05
C GLU A 164 -11.73 -16.18 1.79
N LYS A 165 -11.42 -17.46 1.97
CA LYS A 165 -10.90 -18.36 0.92
C LYS A 165 -11.86 -18.55 -0.28
N ASN A 166 -13.16 -18.31 -0.08
CA ASN A 166 -14.20 -18.48 -1.10
C ASN A 166 -14.58 -17.18 -1.83
N ASN A 167 -13.80 -16.11 -1.64
CA ASN A 167 -14.06 -14.84 -2.32
C ASN A 167 -13.88 -15.00 -3.85
N GLN A 168 -14.90 -14.62 -4.61
CA GLN A 168 -14.95 -14.81 -6.06
C GLN A 168 -13.98 -13.90 -6.85
N TYR A 169 -13.51 -12.82 -6.22
CA TYR A 169 -12.68 -11.79 -6.85
C TYR A 169 -11.20 -11.91 -6.46
N ASP A 170 -10.92 -12.36 -5.24
CA ASP A 170 -9.57 -12.54 -4.72
C ASP A 170 -9.49 -13.74 -3.77
N LYS A 171 -8.90 -14.84 -4.23
CA LYS A 171 -8.66 -16.04 -3.42
C LYS A 171 -7.83 -15.79 -2.14
N ASN A 172 -7.11 -14.69 -2.08
CA ASN A 172 -6.29 -14.29 -0.94
C ASN A 172 -7.02 -13.29 -0.03
N ALA A 173 -8.30 -12.97 -0.27
CA ALA A 173 -9.01 -11.94 0.49
C ALA A 173 -8.93 -12.17 2.01
N ILE A 174 -8.61 -11.09 2.74
CA ILE A 174 -8.59 -11.07 4.20
C ILE A 174 -9.50 -9.95 4.67
N ARG A 175 -10.54 -10.30 5.40
CA ARG A 175 -11.48 -9.39 6.04
C ARG A 175 -10.83 -8.77 7.26
N VAL A 176 -11.03 -7.47 7.44
CA VAL A 176 -10.70 -6.73 8.67
C VAL A 176 -12.00 -6.55 9.44
N VAL A 177 -12.10 -7.14 10.62
CA VAL A 177 -13.32 -7.11 11.45
C VAL A 177 -13.03 -6.51 12.83
N ASN A 178 -14.04 -5.92 13.47
CA ASN A 178 -13.94 -5.50 14.86
C ASN A 178 -14.20 -6.67 15.84
N GLU A 179 -14.18 -6.39 17.15
CA GLU A 179 -14.49 -7.37 18.23
C GLU A 179 -15.84 -8.07 18.04
N GLN A 180 -16.84 -7.38 17.49
CA GLN A 180 -18.18 -7.92 17.22
C GLN A 180 -18.25 -8.71 15.89
N ARG A 181 -17.11 -8.99 15.25
CA ARG A 181 -17.01 -9.62 13.92
C ARG A 181 -17.69 -8.85 12.79
N LYS A 182 -17.99 -7.56 13.01
CA LYS A 182 -18.52 -6.67 11.96
C LYS A 182 -17.40 -6.33 10.98
N LEU A 183 -17.67 -6.50 9.70
CA LEU A 183 -16.74 -6.18 8.62
C LEU A 183 -16.50 -4.67 8.54
N LEU A 184 -15.23 -4.26 8.63
CA LEU A 184 -14.79 -2.89 8.43
C LEU A 184 -14.28 -2.66 7.00
N GLY A 185 -13.74 -3.72 6.39
CA GLY A 185 -13.20 -3.72 5.04
C GLY A 185 -12.20 -4.86 4.86
N TYR A 186 -11.21 -4.68 3.99
CA TYR A 186 -10.26 -5.72 3.63
C TYR A 186 -8.81 -5.26 3.76
N VAL A 187 -7.91 -6.22 3.96
CA VAL A 187 -6.47 -6.00 3.74
C VAL A 187 -6.28 -5.66 2.26
N PRO A 188 -5.48 -4.62 1.91
CA PRO A 188 -5.15 -4.33 0.52
C PRO A 188 -4.57 -5.55 -0.19
N ARG A 189 -5.03 -5.78 -1.42
CA ARG A 189 -4.73 -6.98 -2.22
C ARG A 189 -3.23 -7.28 -2.33
N TYR A 190 -2.40 -6.25 -2.43
CA TYR A 190 -0.95 -6.39 -2.55
C TYR A 190 -0.25 -6.89 -1.26
N TYR A 191 -0.92 -6.88 -0.10
CA TYR A 191 -0.42 -7.49 1.15
C TYR A 191 -1.13 -8.81 1.49
N ALA A 192 -2.28 -9.08 0.88
CA ALA A 192 -3.16 -10.18 1.26
C ALA A 192 -2.46 -11.55 1.22
N GLN A 193 -1.65 -11.82 0.19
CA GLN A 193 -0.90 -13.07 0.12
C GLN A 193 0.11 -13.22 1.28
N ALA A 194 0.87 -12.16 1.58
CA ALA A 194 1.86 -12.19 2.67
C ALA A 194 1.18 -12.36 4.03
N PHE A 195 0.08 -11.64 4.25
CA PHE A 195 -0.66 -11.73 5.52
C PHE A 195 -1.35 -13.08 5.71
N ASN A 196 -1.83 -13.74 4.64
CA ASN A 196 -2.34 -15.12 4.75
C ASN A 196 -1.29 -16.07 5.28
N LYS A 197 -0.05 -15.97 4.78
CA LYS A 197 1.08 -16.76 5.27
C LYS A 197 1.30 -16.52 6.77
N PHE A 198 1.34 -15.26 7.21
CA PHE A 198 1.51 -14.94 8.64
C PHE A 198 0.34 -15.40 9.53
N ILE A 199 -0.89 -15.41 9.01
CA ILE A 199 -2.06 -15.97 9.71
C ILE A 199 -1.89 -17.48 9.90
N GLU A 200 -1.52 -18.19 8.83
CA GLU A 200 -1.34 -19.64 8.83
C GLU A 200 -0.20 -20.08 9.77
N GLU A 201 0.87 -19.28 9.82
CA GLU A 201 2.01 -19.45 10.73
C GLU A 201 1.72 -18.98 12.18
N LYS A 202 0.54 -18.39 12.44
CA LYS A 202 0.14 -17.83 13.75
C LYS A 202 1.12 -16.76 14.28
N ARG A 203 1.63 -15.91 13.40
CA ARG A 203 2.64 -14.90 13.71
C ARG A 203 2.09 -13.50 13.94
N ILE A 204 0.80 -13.28 13.71
CA ILE A 204 0.16 -11.99 14.04
C ILE A 204 0.09 -11.87 15.56
N ARG A 205 0.82 -10.90 16.12
CA ARG A 205 0.86 -10.61 17.55
C ARG A 205 -0.27 -9.66 17.96
N GLU A 206 -0.39 -8.56 17.24
CA GLU A 206 -1.35 -7.49 17.53
C GLU A 206 -1.83 -6.85 16.22
N CYS A 207 -3.07 -6.38 16.21
CA CYS A 207 -3.62 -5.64 15.09
C CYS A 207 -4.62 -4.60 15.62
N HIS A 208 -4.31 -3.32 15.50
CA HIS A 208 -5.15 -2.25 16.05
C HIS A 208 -5.17 -1.00 15.18
N VAL A 209 -6.22 -0.21 15.33
CA VAL A 209 -6.42 1.03 14.59
C VAL A 209 -5.49 2.11 15.13
N VAL A 210 -4.66 2.68 14.26
CA VAL A 210 -3.71 3.76 14.63
C VAL A 210 -4.12 5.13 14.13
N ASN A 211 -4.98 5.21 13.11
CA ASN A 211 -5.53 6.46 12.63
C ASN A 211 -6.96 6.27 12.11
N VAL A 212 -7.84 7.22 12.40
CA VAL A 212 -9.18 7.32 11.82
C VAL A 212 -9.38 8.74 11.31
N GLU A 213 -9.36 8.91 10.00
CA GLU A 213 -9.61 10.18 9.31
C GLU A 213 -10.98 10.15 8.65
N LYS A 214 -11.92 10.91 9.24
CA LYS A 214 -13.32 10.98 8.81
C LYS A 214 -13.56 12.02 7.71
N GLU A 215 -12.58 12.88 7.46
CA GLU A 215 -12.62 13.93 6.47
C GLU A 215 -11.54 13.61 5.41
N ASN A 216 -11.90 13.70 4.13
CA ASN A 216 -10.99 13.85 2.98
C ASN A 216 -10.57 12.63 2.14
N CYS A 217 -10.75 11.36 2.54
CA CYS A 217 -10.61 10.23 1.60
C CYS A 217 -11.00 8.87 2.21
N CYS A 218 -12.04 8.20 1.72
CA CYS A 218 -12.38 6.86 2.24
C CYS A 218 -11.35 5.77 1.93
N ASP A 219 -10.44 6.00 0.98
CA ASP A 219 -9.37 5.04 0.70
C ASP A 219 -8.21 5.14 1.73
N GLU A 220 -8.23 6.16 2.60
CA GLU A 220 -7.22 6.40 3.65
C GLU A 220 -7.86 6.69 5.03
N CYS A 221 -9.14 6.35 5.21
CA CYS A 221 -9.89 6.73 6.40
C CYS A 221 -9.59 5.89 7.65
N ILE A 222 -9.21 4.62 7.51
CA ILE A 222 -8.85 3.76 8.65
C ILE A 222 -7.46 3.19 8.38
N CYS A 223 -6.49 3.54 9.22
CA CYS A 223 -5.15 2.98 9.21
C CYS A 223 -4.98 2.01 10.37
N VAL A 224 -4.49 0.81 10.06
CA VAL A 224 -4.26 -0.27 11.03
C VAL A 224 -2.75 -0.53 11.12
N LEU A 225 -2.28 -0.78 12.33
CA LEU A 225 -0.94 -1.29 12.62
C LEU A 225 -1.04 -2.78 12.92
N LEU A 226 -0.32 -3.58 12.15
CA LEU A 226 -0.15 -5.01 12.36
C LEU A 226 1.27 -5.25 12.89
N LYS A 227 1.40 -5.98 14.00
CA LYS A 227 2.68 -6.45 14.53
C LYS A 227 2.82 -7.95 14.26
N ILE A 228 3.94 -8.33 13.64
CA ILE A 228 4.23 -9.70 13.23
C ILE A 228 5.47 -10.17 13.97
N ASN A 229 5.39 -11.35 14.61
CA ASN A 229 6.53 -11.99 15.25
C ASN A 229 7.47 -12.62 14.22
N GLU A 230 8.71 -12.84 14.62
CA GLU A 230 9.66 -13.65 13.85
C GLU A 230 9.13 -15.07 13.60
N LEU A 231 9.62 -15.70 12.54
CA LEU A 231 9.33 -17.09 12.24
C LEU A 231 10.03 -17.95 13.29
N LYS A 232 9.27 -18.78 14.00
CA LYS A 232 9.83 -19.77 14.91
C LYS A 232 10.08 -21.06 14.14
N ASP A 233 11.26 -21.65 14.35
CA ASP A 233 11.62 -22.98 13.85
C ASP A 233 10.68 -24.08 14.35
#